data_AF-A0A7J7XIB4-F1
#
_entry.id   AF-A0A7J7XIB4-F1
#
_cell.length_a   1.000
_cell.length_b   1.000
_cell.length_c   1.000
_cell.angle_alpha   90.00
_cell.angle_beta   90.00
_cell.angle_gamma   90.00
#
_symmetry.space_group_name_H-M   'P 1'
#
loop_
_entity.id
_entity.type
_entity.pdbx_description
1 polymer ?
#
loop_
_entity_poly.entity_id
_entity_poly.type
_entity_poly.pdbx_seq_one_letter_code
_entity_poly.pdbx_strand_id
1 'polypeptide(L)'
;MWRQRGRAISLWERLEFVNGWYILLVTSDVLTISGTIMKIGIEAKNLASYDVCSILLGTSTLLVWVGVIRYLTFFHKYNILIATLRVALPSVMRFCCCVAVIYLGYCFCGWIVLGPYHVKFRSLSMVSECLFSLINGDDMFVTFAAMQTQQGRSSLVWLFSQIYLYSFISLFIYMVLSLFIALITGAYDAIKHPGSTGVEPSELQAYIAQCQDSPTSGKFRRGSGSACSLCCSGRSRSRDASEERPLLVN
;
A
#
# COMPACT_ATOMS: atom_id res chain seq x y z
N MET A 1 -32.55 -17.54 -4.21
CA MET A 1 -32.53 -16.70 -5.42
C MET A 1 -31.16 -16.55 -6.10
N TRP A 2 -30.05 -17.13 -5.60
CA TRP A 2 -28.75 -17.11 -6.30
C TRP A 2 -28.62 -18.05 -7.51
N ARG A 3 -29.61 -18.94 -7.72
CA ARG A 3 -29.69 -19.81 -8.91
C ARG A 3 -30.14 -19.10 -10.20
N GLN A 4 -30.53 -17.83 -10.16
CA GLN A 4 -31.27 -17.20 -11.26
C GLN A 4 -30.42 -16.44 -12.32
N ARG A 5 -29.10 -16.29 -12.17
CA ARG A 5 -28.29 -15.55 -13.18
C ARG A 5 -27.11 -16.28 -13.82
N GLY A 6 -26.75 -17.50 -13.40
CA GLY A 6 -25.76 -18.33 -14.12
C GLY A 6 -24.40 -17.68 -14.40
N ARG A 7 -24.04 -16.58 -13.73
CA ARG A 7 -22.75 -15.89 -13.91
C ARG A 7 -21.78 -16.37 -12.84
N ALA A 8 -20.65 -16.91 -13.27
CA ALA A 8 -19.54 -17.23 -12.38
C ALA A 8 -18.92 -15.91 -11.90
N ILE A 9 -18.92 -15.71 -10.59
CA ILE A 9 -18.26 -14.57 -9.93
C ILE A 9 -16.77 -14.67 -10.22
N SER A 10 -16.17 -13.58 -10.70
CA SER A 10 -14.74 -13.54 -10.97
C SER A 10 -13.94 -13.66 -9.68
N LEU A 11 -12.72 -14.21 -9.74
CA LEU A 11 -11.85 -14.34 -8.56
C LEU A 11 -11.50 -12.97 -7.94
N TRP A 12 -11.51 -11.90 -8.75
CA TRP A 12 -11.29 -10.52 -8.31
C TRP A 12 -12.41 -9.98 -7.42
N GLU A 13 -13.66 -10.24 -7.78
CA GLU A 13 -14.82 -9.91 -6.93
C GLU A 13 -14.78 -10.71 -5.62
N ARG A 14 -14.29 -11.96 -5.66
CA ARG A 14 -14.11 -12.77 -4.43
C ARG A 14 -13.01 -12.22 -3.52
N LEU A 15 -11.93 -11.67 -4.06
CA LEU A 15 -10.85 -11.03 -3.30
C LEU A 15 -11.31 -9.74 -2.61
N GLU A 16 -12.28 -9.02 -3.18
CA GLU A 16 -12.89 -7.83 -2.58
C GLU A 16 -13.60 -8.15 -1.25
N PHE A 17 -14.16 -9.34 -1.11
CA PHE A 17 -14.77 -9.81 0.14
C PHE A 17 -13.74 -10.21 1.21
N VAL A 18 -12.48 -10.41 0.85
CA VAL A 18 -11.42 -10.75 1.80
C VAL A 18 -10.89 -9.48 2.45
N ASN A 19 -11.29 -9.25 3.70
CA ASN A 19 -10.83 -8.08 4.44
C ASN A 19 -9.38 -8.28 4.93
N GLY A 20 -8.44 -7.69 4.19
CA GLY A 20 -7.00 -7.77 4.47
C GLY A 20 -6.57 -7.29 5.86
N TRP A 21 -7.38 -6.46 6.53
CA TRP A 21 -7.09 -6.06 7.91
C TRP A 21 -7.18 -7.23 8.90
N TYR A 22 -8.12 -8.16 8.72
CA TYR A 22 -8.20 -9.35 9.57
C TYR A 22 -7.05 -10.30 9.32
N ILE A 23 -6.59 -10.43 8.06
CA ILE A 23 -5.40 -11.23 7.73
C ILE A 23 -4.18 -10.65 8.44
N LEU A 24 -4.01 -9.32 8.42
CA LEU A 24 -2.92 -8.64 9.10
C LEU A 24 -2.96 -8.90 10.62
N LEU A 25 -4.14 -8.81 11.24
CA LEU A 25 -4.31 -9.05 12.68
C LEU A 25 -4.02 -10.52 13.05
N VAL A 26 -4.56 -11.48 12.30
CA VAL A 26 -4.27 -12.91 12.52
C VAL A 26 -2.77 -13.19 12.37
N THR A 27 -2.11 -12.56 11.40
CA THR A 27 -0.65 -12.69 11.22
C THR A 27 0.11 -12.11 12.41
N SER A 28 -0.28 -10.94 12.93
CA SER A 28 0.36 -10.37 14.13
C SER A 28 0.17 -11.23 15.37
N ASP A 29 -0.99 -11.87 15.52
CA ASP A 29 -1.27 -12.74 16.65
C ASP A 29 -0.41 -14.02 16.60
N VAL A 30 -0.27 -14.63 15.42
CA VAL A 30 0.61 -15.79 15.22
C VAL A 30 2.08 -15.44 15.54
N LEU A 31 2.56 -14.28 15.10
CA LEU A 31 3.91 -13.80 15.41
C LEU A 31 4.08 -13.51 16.92
N THR A 32 3.05 -12.97 17.57
CA THR A 32 3.09 -12.70 19.02
C THR A 32 3.06 -13.98 19.84
N ILE A 33 2.22 -14.96 19.50
CA ILE A 33 2.15 -16.26 20.17
C ILE A 33 3.48 -17.01 20.01
N SER A 34 4.01 -17.08 18.78
CA SER A 34 5.32 -17.73 18.54
C SER A 34 6.46 -17.02 19.26
N GLY A 35 6.51 -15.69 19.22
CA GLY A 35 7.50 -14.89 19.94
C GLY A 35 7.41 -15.02 21.47
N THR A 36 6.20 -15.07 22.03
CA THR A 36 6.01 -15.22 23.49
C THR A 36 6.34 -16.62 23.98
N ILE A 37 6.00 -17.68 23.24
CA ILE A 37 6.44 -19.05 23.53
C ILE A 37 7.97 -19.11 23.56
N MET A 38 8.63 -18.51 22.57
CA MET A 38 10.10 -18.47 22.52
C MET A 38 10.69 -17.66 23.67
N LYS A 39 10.07 -16.52 24.03
CA LYS A 39 10.49 -15.71 25.18
C LYS A 39 10.40 -16.49 26.50
N ILE A 40 9.31 -17.21 26.74
CA ILE A 40 9.14 -18.06 27.92
C ILE A 40 10.18 -19.18 27.93
N GLY A 41 10.44 -19.81 26.78
CA GLY A 41 11.48 -20.84 26.66
C GLY A 41 12.89 -20.33 26.95
N ILE A 42 13.17 -19.08 26.61
CA ILE A 42 14.44 -18.41 26.92
C ILE A 42 14.54 -18.09 28.42
N GLU A 43 13.48 -17.55 29.03
CA GLU A 43 13.45 -17.26 30.48
C GLU A 43 13.52 -18.54 31.32
N ALA A 44 12.94 -19.65 30.83
CA ALA A 44 13.07 -20.98 31.40
C ALA A 44 14.45 -21.63 31.17
N LYS A 45 15.41 -20.91 30.57
CA LYS A 45 16.77 -21.34 30.21
C LYS A 45 16.86 -22.56 29.29
N ASN A 46 15.78 -22.86 28.56
CA ASN A 46 15.74 -23.98 27.61
C ASN A 46 16.28 -23.61 26.21
N LEU A 47 16.29 -22.32 25.87
CA LEU A 47 16.69 -21.80 24.56
C LEU A 47 17.53 -20.51 24.74
N ALA A 48 18.45 -20.22 23.81
CA ALA A 48 19.32 -19.04 23.86
C ALA A 48 19.21 -18.13 22.61
N SER A 49 18.16 -18.27 21.80
CA SER A 49 17.99 -17.55 20.54
C SER A 49 17.20 -16.23 20.69
N TYR A 50 17.86 -15.21 21.25
CA TYR A 50 17.25 -13.88 21.45
C TYR A 50 16.98 -13.12 20.15
N ASP A 51 17.78 -13.31 19.11
CA ASP A 51 17.63 -12.58 17.84
C ASP A 51 16.31 -12.91 17.14
N VAL A 52 15.95 -14.19 17.08
CA VAL A 52 14.69 -14.63 16.46
C VAL A 52 13.51 -14.16 17.30
N CYS A 53 13.63 -14.24 18.63
CA CYS A 53 12.60 -13.77 19.55
C CYS A 53 12.33 -12.25 19.40
N SER A 54 13.40 -11.45 19.33
CA SER A 54 13.30 -10.00 19.19
C SER A 54 12.72 -9.59 17.84
N ILE A 55 13.08 -10.28 16.74
CA ILE A 55 12.50 -10.04 15.41
C ILE A 55 11.01 -10.40 15.40
N LEU A 56 10.61 -11.55 15.95
CA LEU A 56 9.20 -11.96 15.98
C LEU A 56 8.32 -11.00 16.78
N LEU A 57 8.72 -10.65 18.01
CA LEU A 57 7.97 -9.71 18.86
C LEU A 57 8.03 -8.27 18.33
N GLY A 58 9.16 -7.85 17.77
CA GLY A 58 9.32 -6.53 17.14
C GLY A 58 8.44 -6.37 15.91
N THR A 59 8.43 -7.37 15.01
CA THR A 59 7.56 -7.35 13.83
C THR A 59 6.08 -7.46 14.19
N SER A 60 5.72 -8.27 15.20
CA SER A 60 4.33 -8.38 15.63
C SER A 60 3.78 -7.07 16.21
N THR A 61 4.55 -6.39 17.06
CA THR A 61 4.15 -5.09 17.62
C THR A 61 4.01 -4.02 16.54
N LEU A 62 4.91 -3.98 15.55
CA LEU A 62 4.78 -3.07 14.40
C LEU A 62 3.48 -3.34 13.62
N LEU A 63 3.13 -4.60 13.36
CA LEU A 63 1.89 -4.95 12.67
C LEU A 63 0.65 -4.58 13.50
N VAL A 64 0.66 -4.77 14.83
CA VAL A 64 -0.43 -4.35 15.71
C VAL A 64 -0.65 -2.83 15.61
N TRP A 65 0.43 -2.05 15.61
CA TRP A 65 0.36 -0.58 15.44
C TRP A 65 -0.17 -0.18 14.07
N VAL A 66 0.22 -0.87 12.99
CA VAL A 66 -0.40 -0.68 11.66
C VAL A 66 -1.89 -1.05 11.72
N GLY A 67 -2.26 -2.10 12.45
CA GLY A 67 -3.64 -2.49 12.71
C GLY A 67 -4.48 -1.38 13.38
N VAL A 68 -3.87 -0.47 14.14
CA VAL A 68 -4.57 0.68 14.72
C VAL A 68 -5.15 1.61 13.64
N ILE A 69 -4.50 1.71 12.48
CA ILE A 69 -4.96 2.51 11.33
C ILE A 69 -6.35 2.07 10.85
N ARG A 70 -6.71 0.79 11.03
CA ARG A 70 -8.06 0.27 10.77
C ARG A 70 -9.12 1.03 11.56
N TYR A 71 -8.86 1.34 12.83
CA TYR A 71 -9.82 2.07 13.67
C TYR A 71 -9.92 3.54 13.24
N LEU A 72 -8.82 4.12 12.76
CA LEU A 72 -8.83 5.48 12.20
C LEU A 72 -9.69 5.59 10.94
N THR A 73 -9.87 4.48 10.21
CA THR A 73 -10.73 4.42 9.02
C THR A 73 -12.21 4.69 9.36
N PHE A 74 -12.62 4.56 10.63
CA PHE A 74 -13.98 4.91 11.06
C PHE A 74 -14.29 6.41 10.90
N PHE A 75 -13.26 7.25 10.95
CA PHE A 75 -13.40 8.69 10.76
C PHE A 75 -13.36 9.04 9.26
N HIS A 76 -14.41 9.73 8.79
CA HIS A 76 -14.59 10.05 7.38
C HIS A 76 -13.41 10.82 6.74
N LYS A 77 -12.71 11.66 7.50
CA LYS A 77 -11.52 12.39 7.02
C LYS A 77 -10.31 11.47 6.79
N TYR A 78 -10.07 10.52 7.68
CA TYR A 78 -8.91 9.61 7.60
C TYR A 78 -9.15 8.45 6.62
N ASN A 79 -10.41 8.04 6.44
CA ASN A 79 -10.79 7.04 5.43
C ASN A 79 -10.34 7.45 4.02
N ILE A 80 -10.52 8.73 3.65
CA ILE A 80 -10.14 9.25 2.33
C ILE A 80 -8.63 9.03 2.05
N LEU A 81 -7.77 9.28 3.04
CA LEU A 81 -6.32 9.09 2.86
C LEU A 81 -5.95 7.60 2.68
N ILE A 82 -6.54 6.72 3.49
CA ILE A 82 -6.28 5.28 3.43
C ILE A 82 -6.81 4.69 2.11
N ALA A 83 -8.00 5.12 1.68
CA ALA A 83 -8.56 4.77 0.38
C ALA A 83 -7.66 5.26 -0.77
N THR A 84 -7.11 6.48 -0.66
CA THR A 84 -6.16 7.03 -1.63
C THR A 84 -4.93 6.16 -1.78
N LEU A 85 -4.33 5.74 -0.67
CA LEU A 85 -3.17 4.86 -0.72
C LEU A 85 -3.50 3.53 -1.41
N ARG A 86 -4.67 2.94 -1.14
CA ARG A 86 -5.09 1.67 -1.76
C ARG A 86 -5.32 1.77 -3.26
N VAL A 87 -5.97 2.84 -3.71
CA VAL A 87 -6.23 3.08 -5.15
C VAL A 87 -4.94 3.42 -5.89
N ALA A 88 -4.03 4.17 -5.26
CA ALA A 88 -2.74 4.50 -5.85
C ALA A 88 -1.79 3.29 -5.95
N LEU A 89 -1.86 2.36 -4.99
CA LEU A 89 -0.95 1.20 -4.87
C LEU A 89 -0.71 0.44 -6.19
N PRO A 90 -1.73 -0.03 -6.93
CA PRO A 90 -1.48 -0.79 -8.17
C PRO A 90 -0.78 0.03 -9.26
N SER A 91 -1.10 1.33 -9.38
CA SER A 91 -0.44 2.22 -10.34
C SER A 91 1.01 2.50 -9.94
N VAL A 92 1.24 2.76 -8.65
CA VAL A 92 2.57 2.95 -8.06
C VAL A 92 3.43 1.71 -8.20
N MET A 93 2.89 0.51 -7.98
CA MET A 93 3.64 -0.75 -8.12
C MET A 93 4.13 -0.98 -9.56
N ARG A 94 3.31 -0.67 -10.56
CA ARG A 94 3.72 -0.77 -11.99
C ARG A 94 4.84 0.23 -12.30
N PHE A 95 4.68 1.47 -11.87
CA PHE A 95 5.71 2.49 -12.02
C PHE A 95 7.01 2.11 -11.31
N CYS A 96 6.92 1.61 -10.08
CA CYS A 96 8.05 1.15 -9.28
C CYS A 96 8.79 -0.01 -9.97
N CYS A 97 8.09 -0.94 -10.61
CA CYS A 97 8.72 -2.02 -11.37
C CYS A 97 9.58 -1.48 -12.53
N CYS A 98 9.07 -0.50 -13.28
CA CYS A 98 9.84 0.15 -14.36
C CYS A 98 11.09 0.88 -13.81
N VAL A 99 10.91 1.62 -12.72
CA VAL A 99 12.00 2.34 -12.04
C VAL A 99 13.06 1.37 -11.50
N ALA A 100 12.63 0.23 -10.95
CA ALA A 100 13.52 -0.79 -10.41
C ALA A 100 14.46 -1.36 -11.48
N VAL A 101 13.99 -1.53 -12.71
CA VAL A 101 14.86 -1.98 -13.83
C VAL A 101 15.99 -0.98 -14.09
N ILE A 102 15.67 0.31 -14.14
CA ILE A 102 16.67 1.37 -14.34
C ILE A 102 17.63 1.43 -13.14
N TYR A 103 17.08 1.36 -11.93
CA TYR A 103 17.84 1.37 -10.68
C TYR A 103 18.84 0.21 -10.61
N LEU A 104 18.43 -1.01 -10.97
CA LEU A 104 19.32 -2.16 -11.05
C LEU A 104 20.44 -1.96 -12.08
N GLY A 105 20.13 -1.33 -13.23
CA GLY A 105 21.14 -0.94 -14.22
C GLY A 105 22.22 -0.02 -13.63
N TYR A 106 21.81 0.99 -12.87
CA TYR A 106 22.73 1.86 -12.12
C TYR A 106 23.51 1.06 -11.06
N CYS A 107 22.86 0.21 -10.26
CA CYS A 107 23.53 -0.63 -9.27
C CYS A 107 24.65 -1.49 -9.87
N PHE A 108 24.38 -2.21 -10.97
CA PHE A 108 25.40 -3.04 -11.63
C PHE A 108 26.53 -2.19 -12.21
N CYS A 109 26.20 -1.08 -12.86
CA CYS A 109 27.18 -0.17 -13.45
C CYS A 109 28.10 0.44 -12.36
N GLY A 110 27.51 0.97 -11.29
CA GLY A 110 28.25 1.54 -10.16
C GLY A 110 29.10 0.49 -9.45
N TRP A 111 28.58 -0.73 -9.25
CA TRP A 111 29.32 -1.81 -8.61
C TRP A 111 30.59 -2.19 -9.40
N ILE A 112 30.45 -2.41 -10.71
CA ILE A 112 31.56 -2.90 -11.55
C ILE A 112 32.61 -1.80 -11.76
N VAL A 113 32.17 -0.56 -12.03
CA VAL A 113 33.10 0.52 -12.39
C VAL A 113 33.71 1.19 -11.16
N LEU A 114 32.90 1.47 -10.13
CA LEU A 114 33.33 2.25 -8.96
C LEU A 114 33.76 1.36 -7.79
N GLY A 115 33.44 0.06 -7.80
CA GLY A 115 33.73 -0.86 -6.71
C GLY A 115 35.21 -0.97 -6.30
N PRO A 116 36.18 -0.99 -7.23
CA PRO A 116 37.61 -1.00 -6.88
C PRO A 116 38.12 0.32 -6.28
N TYR A 117 37.39 1.41 -6.47
CA TYR A 117 37.85 2.77 -6.17
C TYR A 117 37.12 3.41 -4.98
N HIS A 118 35.93 2.92 -4.62
CA HIS A 118 35.08 3.53 -3.61
C HIS A 118 34.50 2.50 -2.63
N VAL A 119 34.61 2.79 -1.33
CA VAL A 119 34.21 1.87 -0.25
C VAL A 119 32.71 1.58 -0.22
N LYS A 120 31.87 2.56 -0.58
CA LYS A 120 30.40 2.37 -0.66
C LYS A 120 29.96 1.54 -1.87
N PHE A 121 30.83 1.33 -2.86
CA PHE A 121 30.49 0.56 -4.07
C PHE A 121 31.08 -0.86 -4.07
N ARG A 122 31.54 -1.37 -2.92
CA ARG A 122 32.23 -2.68 -2.86
C ARG A 122 31.34 -3.89 -3.10
N SER A 123 30.11 -3.85 -2.60
CA SER A 123 29.12 -4.92 -2.75
C SER A 123 27.82 -4.35 -3.31
N LEU A 124 27.06 -5.16 -4.04
CA LEU A 124 25.77 -4.74 -4.60
C LEU A 124 24.81 -4.20 -3.53
N SER A 125 24.82 -4.77 -2.32
CA SER A 125 23.99 -4.30 -1.20
C SER A 125 24.41 -2.89 -0.74
N MET A 126 25.71 -2.63 -0.56
CA MET A 126 26.19 -1.29 -0.20
C MET A 126 25.93 -0.27 -1.31
N VAL A 127 26.04 -0.68 -2.57
CA VAL A 127 25.68 0.18 -3.72
C VAL A 127 24.21 0.55 -3.65
N SER A 128 23.32 -0.42 -3.37
CA SER A 128 21.90 -0.14 -3.21
C SER A 128 21.61 0.75 -1.99
N GLU A 129 22.30 0.56 -0.87
CA GLU A 129 22.15 1.44 0.30
C GLU A 129 22.60 2.87 -0.04
N CYS A 130 23.72 3.02 -0.75
CA CYS A 130 24.27 4.31 -1.17
C CYS A 130 23.39 5.02 -2.21
N LEU A 131 22.88 4.30 -3.20
CA LEU A 131 22.00 4.89 -4.21
C LEU A 131 20.63 5.23 -3.62
N PHE A 132 20.11 4.40 -2.71
CA PHE A 132 18.87 4.71 -1.99
C PHE A 132 19.03 5.93 -1.06
N SER A 133 20.15 6.07 -0.35
CA SER A 133 20.43 7.25 0.47
C SER A 133 20.53 8.52 -0.40
N LEU A 134 21.20 8.42 -1.56
CA LEU A 134 21.32 9.52 -2.52
C LEU A 134 19.98 9.98 -3.10
N ILE A 135 19.05 9.07 -3.40
CA ILE A 135 17.68 9.43 -3.85
C ILE A 135 16.96 10.26 -2.78
N ASN A 136 17.21 9.98 -1.50
CA ASN A 136 16.65 10.72 -0.37
C ASN A 136 17.45 11.97 0.01
N GLY A 137 18.54 12.28 -0.70
CA GLY A 137 19.38 13.46 -0.48
C GLY A 137 20.39 13.31 0.66
N ASP A 138 20.65 12.09 1.12
CA ASP A 138 21.62 11.81 2.19
C ASP A 138 23.03 11.52 1.63
N ASP A 139 24.06 11.95 2.36
CA ASP A 139 25.49 11.75 2.03
C ASP A 139 25.96 12.21 0.62
N MET A 140 25.21 13.11 -0.06
CA MET A 140 25.55 13.55 -1.42
C MET A 140 26.97 14.11 -1.53
N PHE A 141 27.34 15.10 -0.72
CA PHE A 141 28.68 15.69 -0.77
C PHE A 141 29.78 14.69 -0.40
N VAL A 142 29.53 13.81 0.57
CA VAL A 142 30.49 12.80 1.04
C VAL A 142 30.87 11.85 -0.09
N THR A 143 29.89 11.40 -0.89
CA THR A 143 30.16 10.55 -2.05
C THR A 143 31.01 11.26 -3.11
N PHE A 144 30.76 12.53 -3.40
CA PHE A 144 31.59 13.31 -4.33
C PHE A 144 33.01 13.57 -3.80
N ALA A 145 33.14 13.91 -2.51
CA ALA A 145 34.44 14.16 -1.88
C ALA A 145 35.31 12.91 -1.86
N ALA A 146 34.72 11.75 -1.56
CA ALA A 146 35.43 10.46 -1.60
C ALA A 146 35.91 10.10 -3.01
N MET A 147 35.18 10.49 -4.07
CA MET A 147 35.63 10.35 -5.45
C MET A 147 36.75 11.32 -5.81
N GLN A 148 36.77 12.52 -5.24
CA GLN A 148 37.81 13.54 -5.50
C GLN A 148 39.19 13.09 -5.03
N THR A 149 39.28 12.32 -3.95
CA THR A 149 40.56 11.71 -3.51
C THR A 149 41.18 10.80 -4.57
N GLN A 150 40.37 10.24 -5.47
CA GLN A 150 40.83 9.34 -6.55
C GLN A 150 41.24 10.08 -7.84
N GLN A 151 41.07 11.40 -7.90
CA GLN A 151 41.39 12.22 -9.08
C GLN A 151 42.85 12.10 -9.52
N GLY A 152 43.78 11.89 -8.57
CA GLY A 152 45.20 11.70 -8.86
C GLY A 152 45.59 10.33 -9.43
N ARG A 153 44.72 9.32 -9.35
CA ARG A 153 45.04 7.92 -9.76
C ARG A 153 44.50 7.57 -11.15
N SER A 154 43.31 8.07 -11.50
CA SER A 154 42.70 7.86 -12.81
C SER A 154 41.61 8.91 -13.09
N SER A 155 41.96 9.93 -13.87
CA SER A 155 41.03 11.01 -14.25
C SER A 155 39.80 10.52 -15.01
N LEU A 156 39.92 9.43 -15.79
CA LEU A 156 38.80 8.85 -16.53
C LEU A 156 37.72 8.28 -15.60
N VAL A 157 38.12 7.54 -14.55
CA VAL A 157 37.18 6.98 -13.57
C VAL A 157 36.54 8.10 -12.75
N TRP A 158 37.32 9.13 -12.40
CA TRP A 158 36.78 10.31 -11.75
C TRP A 158 35.71 11.00 -12.62
N LEU A 159 36.00 11.28 -13.89
CA LEU A 159 35.03 11.92 -14.80
C LEU A 159 33.78 11.05 -14.97
N PHE A 160 33.95 9.74 -15.15
CA PHE A 160 32.84 8.79 -15.22
C PHE A 160 31.99 8.84 -13.94
N SER A 161 32.61 8.86 -12.76
CA SER A 161 31.91 8.92 -11.48
C SER A 161 31.07 10.19 -11.33
N GLN A 162 31.56 11.34 -11.81
CA GLN A 162 30.82 12.60 -11.79
C GLN A 162 29.59 12.49 -12.70
N ILE A 163 29.77 12.06 -13.95
CA ILE A 163 28.67 11.90 -14.91
C ILE A 163 27.64 10.88 -14.39
N TYR A 164 28.12 9.78 -13.83
CA TYR A 164 27.28 8.74 -13.23
C TYR A 164 26.43 9.29 -12.08
N LEU A 165 27.05 9.96 -11.09
CA LEU A 165 26.33 10.48 -9.94
C LEU A 165 25.39 11.63 -10.31
N TYR A 166 25.82 12.59 -11.14
CA TYR A 166 24.95 13.69 -11.59
C TYR A 166 23.76 13.19 -12.42
N SER A 167 23.98 12.23 -13.33
CA SER A 167 22.88 11.64 -14.10
C SER A 167 21.91 10.87 -13.22
N PHE A 168 22.40 10.09 -12.25
CA PHE A 168 21.57 9.36 -11.30
C PHE A 168 20.73 10.31 -10.43
N ILE A 169 21.37 11.30 -9.79
CA ILE A 169 20.71 12.25 -8.89
C ILE A 169 19.65 13.06 -9.64
N SER A 170 20.00 13.60 -10.81
CA SER A 170 19.06 14.41 -11.60
C SER A 170 17.87 13.59 -12.11
N LEU A 171 18.10 12.37 -12.60
CA LEU A 171 17.04 11.50 -13.08
C LEU A 171 16.10 11.07 -11.94
N PHE A 172 16.66 10.55 -10.84
CA PHE A 172 15.83 9.96 -9.78
C PHE A 172 15.15 11.02 -8.91
N ILE A 173 15.84 12.10 -8.53
CA ILE A 173 15.26 13.13 -7.67
C ILE A 173 14.30 14.02 -8.47
N TYR A 174 14.68 14.50 -9.65
CA TYR A 174 13.83 15.48 -10.34
C TYR A 174 12.76 14.85 -11.22
N MET A 175 13.02 13.69 -11.84
CA MET A 175 12.04 13.05 -12.72
C MET A 175 11.24 11.98 -11.98
N VAL A 176 11.91 10.96 -11.44
CA VAL A 176 11.23 9.80 -10.84
C VAL A 176 10.44 10.18 -9.59
N LEU A 177 11.04 10.91 -8.65
CA LEU A 177 10.36 11.32 -7.42
C LEU A 177 9.18 12.26 -7.72
N SER A 178 9.35 13.21 -8.65
CA SER A 178 8.27 14.11 -9.08
C SER A 178 7.11 13.35 -9.71
N LEU A 179 7.38 12.34 -10.55
CA LEU A 179 6.35 11.47 -11.13
C LEU A 179 5.66 10.62 -10.06
N PHE A 180 6.41 10.13 -9.08
CA PHE A 180 5.83 9.39 -7.95
C PHE A 180 4.85 10.24 -7.16
N ILE A 181 5.23 11.48 -6.82
CA ILE A 181 4.35 12.44 -6.14
C ILE A 181 3.12 12.73 -7.02
N ALA A 182 3.31 12.99 -8.32
CA ALA A 182 2.22 13.26 -9.25
C ALA A 182 1.20 12.10 -9.33
N LEU A 183 1.65 10.84 -9.30
CA LEU A 183 0.77 9.67 -9.28
C LEU A 183 -0.06 9.59 -7.99
N ILE A 184 0.54 9.85 -6.83
CA ILE A 184 -0.18 9.88 -5.54
C ILE A 184 -1.18 11.03 -5.51
N THR A 185 -0.77 12.23 -5.95
CA THR A 185 -1.65 13.41 -6.04
C THR A 185 -2.81 13.16 -7.00
N GLY A 186 -2.56 12.54 -8.16
CA GLY A 186 -3.61 12.18 -9.11
C GLY A 186 -4.64 11.21 -8.53
N ALA A 187 -4.19 10.21 -7.75
CA ALA A 187 -5.09 9.30 -7.05
C ALA A 187 -5.88 9.99 -5.93
N TYR A 188 -5.25 10.93 -5.22
CA TYR A 188 -5.90 11.73 -4.19
C TYR A 188 -7.02 12.60 -4.76
N ASP A 189 -6.76 13.29 -5.87
CA ASP A 189 -7.74 14.16 -6.52
C ASP A 189 -8.92 13.36 -7.08
N ALA A 190 -8.67 12.16 -7.62
CA ALA A 190 -9.71 11.26 -8.11
C ALA A 190 -10.71 10.83 -6.99
N ILE A 191 -10.21 10.58 -5.77
CA ILE A 191 -11.07 10.16 -4.64
C ILE A 191 -11.76 11.36 -3.99
N LYS A 192 -11.11 12.52 -3.95
CA LYS A 192 -11.70 13.73 -3.39
C LYS A 192 -12.85 14.26 -4.26
N HIS A 193 -12.78 14.05 -5.58
CA HIS A 193 -13.77 14.49 -6.55
C HIS A 193 -14.28 13.32 -7.41
N PRO A 194 -15.12 12.43 -6.86
CA PRO A 194 -15.61 11.24 -7.57
C PRO A 194 -16.46 11.55 -8.82
N GLY A 195 -16.91 12.79 -9.00
CA GLY A 195 -17.68 13.23 -10.16
C GLY A 195 -16.86 13.61 -11.41
N SER A 196 -15.53 13.70 -11.32
CA SER A 196 -14.66 14.10 -12.45
C SER A 196 -13.89 12.95 -13.11
N THR A 197 -13.85 11.78 -12.47
CA THR A 197 -13.19 10.59 -13.02
C THR A 197 -14.21 9.46 -13.10
N GLY A 198 -14.53 9.03 -14.32
CA GLY A 198 -15.50 7.96 -14.60
C GLY A 198 -15.03 6.58 -14.13
N VAL A 199 -14.77 6.43 -12.83
CA VAL A 199 -14.61 5.12 -12.20
C VAL A 199 -15.99 4.49 -12.17
N GLU A 200 -16.26 3.66 -13.18
CA GLU A 200 -17.48 2.86 -13.25
C GLU A 200 -17.60 2.05 -11.94
N PRO A 201 -18.71 2.19 -11.19
CA PRO A 201 -18.92 1.41 -9.98
C PRO A 201 -18.88 -0.08 -10.32
N SER A 202 -18.21 -0.88 -9.48
CA SER A 202 -18.21 -2.34 -9.61
C SER A 202 -19.65 -2.86 -9.74
N GLU A 203 -19.89 -3.91 -10.54
CA GLU A 203 -21.23 -4.49 -10.70
C GLU A 203 -21.85 -4.84 -9.33
N LEU A 204 -21.02 -5.17 -8.35
CA LEU A 204 -21.42 -5.38 -6.96
C LEU A 204 -21.91 -4.08 -6.28
N GLN A 205 -21.18 -2.97 -6.42
CA GLN A 205 -21.60 -1.68 -5.89
C GLN A 205 -22.85 -1.15 -6.59
N ALA A 206 -22.97 -1.36 -7.91
CA ALA A 206 -24.19 -1.04 -8.66
C ALA A 206 -25.38 -1.89 -8.20
N TYR A 207 -25.15 -3.17 -7.88
CA TYR A 207 -26.18 -4.06 -7.32
C TYR A 207 -26.59 -3.69 -5.89
N ILE A 208 -25.63 -3.32 -5.04
CA ILE A 208 -25.90 -2.82 -3.68
C ILE A 208 -26.67 -1.50 -3.75
N ALA A 209 -26.32 -0.61 -4.67
CA ALA A 209 -27.03 0.65 -4.89
C ALA A 209 -28.47 0.45 -5.43
N GLN A 210 -28.73 -0.66 -6.13
CA GLN A 210 -30.10 -1.05 -6.54
C GLN A 210 -30.95 -1.51 -5.34
N CYS A 211 -30.34 -1.90 -4.21
CA CYS A 211 -31.06 -2.24 -2.99
C CYS A 211 -31.44 -0.97 -2.21
N GLN A 212 -32.65 -0.46 -2.46
CA GLN A 212 -33.28 0.66 -1.72
C GLN A 212 -33.85 0.28 -0.33
N ASP A 213 -33.58 -0.92 0.18
CA ASP A 213 -34.16 -1.36 1.46
C ASP A 213 -33.38 -0.76 2.64
N SER A 214 -34.04 0.09 3.44
CA SER A 214 -33.47 0.64 4.66
C SER A 214 -33.19 -0.46 5.71
N PRO A 215 -32.19 -0.31 6.59
CA PRO A 215 -31.89 -1.29 7.65
C PRO A 215 -33.03 -1.47 8.67
N THR A 216 -34.05 -0.60 8.67
CA THR A 216 -35.29 -0.70 9.44
C THR A 216 -36.44 -1.38 8.68
N SER A 217 -36.25 -1.75 7.40
CA SER A 217 -37.19 -2.55 6.64
C SER A 217 -37.29 -3.93 7.29
N GLY A 218 -38.40 -4.19 8.00
CA GLY A 218 -38.66 -5.44 8.74
C GLY A 218 -38.67 -6.73 7.89
N LYS A 219 -38.30 -6.67 6.61
CA LYS A 219 -38.22 -7.79 5.67
C LYS A 219 -37.22 -8.90 6.06
N PHE A 220 -36.27 -8.63 6.97
CA PHE A 220 -35.28 -9.61 7.42
C PHE A 220 -35.48 -10.13 8.84
N ARG A 221 -36.53 -9.71 9.56
CA ARG A 221 -36.84 -10.24 10.89
C ARG A 221 -37.38 -11.66 10.74
N ARG A 222 -36.52 -12.66 10.89
CA ARG A 222 -36.89 -14.07 10.91
C ARG A 222 -37.59 -14.35 12.24
N GLY A 223 -38.92 -14.24 12.25
CA GLY A 223 -39.74 -14.49 13.42
C GLY A 223 -41.22 -14.60 13.10
N SER A 224 -41.71 -15.85 13.14
CA SER A 224 -43.11 -16.30 13.15
C SER A 224 -43.87 -16.25 11.83
N GLY A 225 -44.44 -17.41 11.47
CA GLY A 225 -45.09 -17.66 10.20
C GLY A 225 -46.40 -16.92 10.02
N SER A 226 -46.65 -16.49 8.79
CA SER A 226 -47.96 -16.54 8.17
C SER A 226 -47.80 -16.38 6.66
N ALA A 227 -48.58 -17.15 5.92
CA ALA A 227 -48.64 -17.16 4.47
C ALA A 227 -49.30 -15.88 3.92
N CYS A 228 -49.22 -15.74 2.58
CA CYS A 228 -49.89 -14.78 1.70
C CYS A 228 -49.34 -13.34 1.72
N SER A 229 -49.34 -12.57 0.63
CA SER A 229 -49.45 -12.75 -0.83
C SER A 229 -49.62 -11.31 -1.36
N LEU A 230 -49.09 -11.00 -2.55
CA LEU A 230 -49.44 -9.80 -3.34
C LEU A 230 -49.32 -8.43 -2.64
N CYS A 231 -48.34 -7.62 -3.05
CA CYS A 231 -48.53 -6.17 -3.28
C CYS A 231 -47.29 -5.55 -3.94
N CYS A 232 -47.07 -5.88 -5.21
CA CYS A 232 -46.33 -5.01 -6.14
C CYS A 232 -47.33 -4.43 -7.13
N SER A 233 -48.12 -3.46 -6.68
CA SER A 233 -48.94 -2.58 -7.53
C SER A 233 -49.34 -1.37 -6.69
N GLY A 234 -48.72 -0.21 -6.93
CA GLY A 234 -49.02 0.99 -6.16
C GLY A 234 -48.09 2.15 -6.45
N ARG A 235 -48.30 2.78 -7.61
CA ARG A 235 -47.76 4.09 -7.95
C ARG A 235 -48.49 5.13 -7.09
N SER A 236 -47.80 5.79 -6.16
CA SER A 236 -48.31 7.01 -5.53
C SER A 236 -47.18 8.01 -5.29
N ARG A 237 -47.45 9.21 -5.81
CA ARG A 237 -46.62 10.41 -5.84
C ARG A 237 -47.11 11.31 -4.71
N SER A 238 -46.24 11.70 -3.77
CA SER A 238 -46.51 12.82 -2.85
C SER A 238 -45.21 13.51 -2.44
N ARG A 239 -45.29 14.84 -2.46
CA ARG A 239 -44.24 15.85 -2.36
C ARG A 239 -43.66 16.03 -0.94
N ASP A 240 -42.43 16.53 -0.94
CA ASP A 240 -41.76 17.42 0.01
C ASP A 240 -41.80 17.13 1.52
N ALA A 241 -40.62 16.75 2.05
CA ALA A 241 -40.12 17.25 3.32
C ALA A 241 -38.58 17.19 3.30
N SER A 242 -37.96 18.36 3.46
CA SER A 242 -36.53 18.55 3.66
C SER A 242 -36.07 17.83 4.94
N GLU A 243 -35.17 16.86 4.84
CA GLU A 243 -34.32 16.48 5.97
C GLU A 243 -33.09 15.70 5.49
N GLU A 244 -32.06 15.79 6.31
CA GLU A 244 -30.64 15.58 6.07
C GLU A 244 -30.29 14.29 5.33
N ARG A 245 -29.28 14.37 4.45
CA ARG A 245 -28.64 13.20 3.84
C ARG A 245 -27.51 12.70 4.77
N PRO A 246 -27.69 11.61 5.53
CA PRO A 246 -26.56 10.75 5.85
C PRO A 246 -26.31 9.87 4.63
N LEU A 247 -25.27 10.20 3.85
CA LEU A 247 -24.80 9.32 2.80
C LEU A 247 -24.20 8.07 3.44
N LEU A 248 -24.98 6.99 3.40
CA LEU A 248 -24.63 5.66 3.87
C LEU A 248 -23.45 5.08 3.06
N VAL A 249 -22.32 4.94 3.76
CA VAL A 249 -21.46 3.75 3.90
C VAL A 249 -21.41 2.79 2.70
N ASN A 250 -20.29 2.81 1.98
CA ASN A 250 -19.47 1.62 1.69
C ASN A 250 -18.02 2.05 1.45
#